data_AF-A0A433MYA7-F1
#
_entry.id   AF-A0A433MYA7-F1
#
_cell.length_a   1.000
_cell.length_b   1.000
_cell.length_c   1.000
_cell.angle_alpha   90.00
_cell.angle_beta   90.00
_cell.angle_gamma   90.00
#
_symmetry.space_group_name_H-M   'P 1'
#
loop_
_entity.id
_entity.type
_entity.pdbx_description
1 polymer ?
#
loop_
_entity_poly.entity_id
_entity_poly.type
_entity_poly.pdbx_seq_one_letter_code
_entity_poly.pdbx_strand_id
1 'polypeptide(L)'
;MKKIIIPHQIKPRFLATAIGLGALFIILLSLFIFDILRVRVINVDNTRRILAEQKQKENNYFGISKVAFQQGSNNKGLDLRCLTWSSKQLYNGWSDVSKDHDFFIDYYLPSGKKAIICTTPILAGALAANSQKRFLYEVSTTDLDDGLYVRIVIGLSEVRETCKLMTGSVDCMNSLLMRQAIVKYEP
;
A
#
# COMPACT_ATOMS: atom_id res chain seq x y z
N MET A 1 29.04 17.10 -47.96
CA MET A 1 28.59 16.83 -46.58
C MET A 1 27.99 18.10 -45.99
N LYS A 2 26.66 18.14 -45.77
CA LYS A 2 26.00 19.30 -45.12
C LYS A 2 26.33 19.28 -43.62
N LYS A 3 27.11 20.25 -43.12
CA LYS A 3 27.26 20.49 -41.68
C LYS A 3 25.94 21.06 -41.16
N ILE A 4 25.25 20.29 -40.32
CA ILE A 4 24.11 20.78 -39.55
C ILE A 4 24.66 21.71 -38.47
N ILE A 5 24.67 23.01 -38.75
CA ILE A 5 25.04 24.03 -37.77
C ILE A 5 23.80 24.25 -36.92
N ILE A 6 23.72 23.55 -35.78
CA ILE A 6 22.69 23.80 -34.77
C ILE A 6 23.02 25.16 -34.13
N PRO A 7 22.17 26.18 -34.23
CA PRO A 7 22.45 27.50 -33.67
C PRO A 7 22.70 27.39 -32.16
N HIS A 8 23.77 28.02 -31.68
CA HIS A 8 24.23 27.93 -30.29
C HIS A 8 23.15 28.38 -29.27
N GLN A 9 22.19 29.20 -29.67
CA GLN A 9 21.06 29.66 -28.83
C GLN A 9 19.94 28.62 -28.64
N ILE A 10 19.89 27.58 -29.49
CA ILE A 10 18.88 26.51 -29.40
C ILE A 10 19.30 25.49 -28.32
N LYS A 11 20.60 25.19 -28.20
CA LYS A 11 21.13 24.25 -27.20
C LYS A 11 20.71 24.55 -25.73
N PRO A 12 20.81 25.79 -25.19
CA PRO A 12 20.49 26.04 -23.79
C PRO A 12 18.99 25.95 -23.48
N ARG A 13 18.11 26.35 -24.42
CA ARG A 13 16.65 26.22 -24.24
C ARG A 13 16.20 24.77 -24.24
N PHE A 14 16.74 23.96 -25.14
CA PHE A 14 16.47 22.52 -25.19
C PHE A 14 17.06 21.78 -23.98
N LEU A 15 18.21 22.23 -23.48
CA LEU A 15 18.79 21.69 -22.26
C LEU A 15 17.94 22.04 -21.03
N ALA A 16 17.48 23.30 -20.92
CA ALA A 16 16.62 23.73 -19.83
C ALA A 16 15.26 23.01 -19.82
N THR A 17 14.63 22.81 -21.00
CA THR A 17 13.39 22.03 -21.10
C THR A 17 13.61 20.56 -20.79
N ALA A 18 14.71 19.96 -21.26
CA ALA A 18 15.05 18.57 -20.93
C ALA A 18 15.30 18.38 -19.42
N ILE A 19 16.02 19.31 -18.77
CA ILE A 19 16.22 19.29 -17.31
C ILE A 19 14.88 19.46 -16.59
N GLY A 20 14.04 20.39 -17.02
CA GLY A 20 12.71 20.61 -16.43
C GLY A 20 11.80 19.38 -16.54
N LEU A 21 11.76 18.74 -17.72
CA LEU A 21 11.02 17.50 -17.95
C LEU A 21 11.59 16.35 -17.12
N GLY A 22 12.91 16.22 -17.04
CA GLY A 22 13.58 15.22 -16.22
C GLY A 22 13.27 15.40 -14.73
N ALA A 23 13.35 16.62 -14.21
CA ALA A 23 13.00 16.93 -12.84
C ALA A 23 11.52 16.64 -12.53
N LEU A 24 10.61 17.03 -13.43
CA LEU A 24 9.19 16.72 -13.30
C LEU A 24 8.93 15.21 -13.28
N PHE A 25 9.59 14.46 -14.16
CA PHE A 25 9.47 13.01 -14.22
C PHE A 25 9.96 12.35 -12.92
N ILE A 26 11.09 12.80 -12.38
CA ILE A 26 11.62 12.30 -11.09
C ILE A 26 10.65 12.62 -9.95
N ILE A 27 10.10 13.83 -9.91
CA ILE A 27 9.11 14.22 -8.90
C ILE A 27 7.88 13.30 -8.99
N LEU A 28 7.31 13.13 -10.17
CA LEU A 28 6.15 12.26 -10.37
C LEU A 28 6.46 10.81 -9.97
N LEU A 29 7.63 10.28 -10.37
CA LEU A 29 8.04 8.93 -10.02
C LEU A 29 8.21 8.75 -8.51
N SER A 30 8.74 9.75 -7.82
CA SER A 30 8.93 9.70 -6.37
C SER A 30 7.60 9.56 -5.60
N LEU A 31 6.52 10.14 -6.13
CA LEU A 31 5.16 10.00 -5.58
C LEU A 31 4.59 8.58 -5.65
N PHE A 32 5.13 7.70 -6.50
CA PHE A 32 4.74 6.29 -6.61
C PHE A 32 5.68 5.34 -5.86
N ILE A 33 6.91 5.77 -5.55
CA ILE A 33 7.96 4.89 -5.01
C ILE A 33 8.06 4.98 -3.50
N PHE A 34 7.90 6.18 -2.93
CA PHE A 34 8.17 6.38 -1.52
C PHE A 34 6.91 6.26 -0.66
N ASP A 35 6.86 5.24 0.18
CA ASP A 35 5.90 5.10 1.26
C ASP A 35 6.23 6.08 2.40
N ILE A 36 5.94 7.36 2.23
CA ILE A 36 6.26 8.41 3.22
C ILE A 36 5.06 8.82 4.07
N LEU A 37 3.85 8.48 3.63
CA LEU A 37 2.63 8.88 4.31
C LEU A 37 2.13 7.76 5.20
N ARG A 38 2.13 8.00 6.50
CA ARG A 38 1.37 7.18 7.43
C ARG A 38 -0.11 7.40 7.18
N VAL A 39 -0.84 6.31 6.98
CA VAL A 39 -2.31 6.31 6.91
C VAL A 39 -2.90 5.93 8.25
N ARG A 40 -2.23 5.02 8.98
CA ARG A 40 -2.75 4.51 10.24
C ARG A 40 -1.67 4.00 11.17
N VAL A 41 -1.94 4.09 12.48
CA VAL A 41 -1.23 3.36 13.52
C VAL A 41 -2.05 2.12 13.87
N ILE A 42 -1.44 0.95 13.82
CA ILE A 42 -2.07 -0.30 14.27
C ILE A 42 -1.90 -0.34 15.79
N ASN A 43 -2.99 -0.14 16.52
CA ASN A 43 -3.00 -0.32 17.97
C ASN A 43 -3.13 -1.82 18.27
N VAL A 44 -1.97 -2.47 18.41
CA VAL A 44 -1.84 -3.92 18.60
C VAL A 44 -2.62 -4.41 19.82
N ASP A 45 -2.55 -3.69 20.94
CA ASP A 45 -3.23 -4.09 22.19
C ASP A 45 -4.75 -4.05 22.04
N ASN A 46 -5.28 -2.98 21.44
CA ASN A 46 -6.71 -2.89 21.18
C ASN A 46 -7.18 -3.92 20.14
N THR A 47 -6.39 -4.16 19.08
CA THR A 47 -6.72 -5.17 18.06
C THR A 47 -6.73 -6.57 18.67
N ARG A 48 -5.76 -6.92 19.51
CA ARG A 48 -5.73 -8.19 20.24
C ARG A 48 -6.92 -8.36 21.17
N ARG A 49 -7.30 -7.31 21.90
CA ARG A 49 -8.49 -7.33 22.76
C ARG A 49 -9.75 -7.63 21.96
N ILE A 50 -9.96 -6.95 20.83
CA ILE A 50 -11.14 -7.17 19.97
C ILE A 50 -11.13 -8.61 19.40
N LEU A 51 -9.98 -9.11 18.96
CA LEU A 51 -9.84 -10.49 18.47
C LEU A 51 -10.16 -11.52 19.57
N ALA A 52 -9.70 -11.29 20.80
CA ALA A 52 -10.01 -12.16 21.94
C ALA A 52 -11.51 -12.14 22.29
N GLU A 53 -12.13 -10.95 22.28
CA GLU A 53 -13.58 -10.81 22.50
C GLU A 53 -14.40 -11.51 21.41
N GLN A 54 -13.98 -11.43 20.15
CA GLN A 54 -14.63 -12.16 19.05
C GLN A 54 -14.47 -13.67 19.19
N LYS A 55 -13.26 -14.16 19.51
CA LYS A 55 -13.01 -15.59 19.72
C LYS A 55 -13.87 -16.16 20.87
N GLN A 56 -14.10 -15.38 21.92
CA GLN A 56 -15.00 -15.75 23.00
C GLN A 56 -16.47 -15.76 22.58
N LYS A 57 -16.92 -14.83 21.72
CA LYS A 57 -18.30 -14.77 21.23
C LYS A 57 -18.63 -15.85 20.20
N GLU A 58 -17.66 -16.28 19.41
CA GLU A 58 -17.83 -17.30 18.37
C GLU A 58 -17.73 -18.74 18.90
N ASN A 59 -17.70 -18.94 20.22
CA ASN A 59 -17.72 -20.25 20.88
C ASN A 59 -16.57 -21.19 20.42
N ASN A 60 -15.33 -20.82 20.76
CA ASN A 60 -14.16 -21.71 20.65
C ASN A 60 -13.95 -22.37 19.27
N TYR A 61 -14.22 -21.65 18.19
CA TYR A 61 -13.73 -22.10 16.89
C TYR A 61 -12.19 -22.10 16.93
N PHE A 62 -11.58 -23.28 16.97
CA PHE A 62 -10.16 -23.45 16.72
C PHE A 62 -9.90 -22.97 15.29
N GLY A 63 -9.13 -21.90 15.12
CA GLY A 63 -8.96 -21.29 13.80
C GLY A 63 -8.53 -19.83 13.82
N ILE A 64 -8.49 -19.27 12.62
CA ILE A 64 -8.06 -17.89 12.35
C ILE A 64 -9.17 -16.92 12.77
N SER A 65 -8.94 -16.11 13.81
CA SER A 65 -9.82 -14.99 14.16
C SER A 65 -9.49 -13.78 13.27
N LYS A 66 -10.52 -13.05 12.79
CA LYS A 66 -10.33 -11.92 11.86
C LYS A 66 -11.17 -10.71 12.24
N VAL A 67 -10.56 -9.52 12.22
CA VAL A 67 -11.26 -8.23 12.37
C VAL A 67 -10.95 -7.34 11.18
N ALA A 68 -11.98 -6.82 10.53
CA ALA A 68 -11.86 -5.81 9.48
C ALA A 68 -12.00 -4.39 10.07
N PHE A 69 -11.09 -3.50 9.72
CA PHE A 69 -11.10 -2.10 10.14
C PHE A 69 -11.32 -1.18 8.93
N GLN A 70 -12.42 -0.42 8.91
CA GLN A 70 -12.78 0.44 7.77
C GLN A 70 -12.49 1.95 7.95
N GLN A 71 -11.65 2.35 8.91
CA GLN A 71 -11.46 3.78 9.24
C GLN A 71 -10.13 4.34 8.71
N GLY A 72 -10.22 5.47 7.99
CA GLY A 72 -9.07 6.22 7.46
C GLY A 72 -9.31 7.72 7.45
N SER A 73 -9.22 8.39 8.61
CA SER A 73 -9.21 9.87 8.64
C SER A 73 -8.28 10.48 9.69
N ASN A 74 -8.15 9.93 10.89
CA ASN A 74 -7.57 10.71 12.02
C ASN A 74 -6.05 10.62 12.23
N ASN A 75 -5.31 9.80 11.47
CA ASN A 75 -3.87 9.57 11.71
C ASN A 75 -2.99 9.78 10.46
N LYS A 76 -3.45 10.56 9.49
CA LYS A 76 -2.73 10.79 8.22
C LYS A 76 -1.60 11.80 8.38
N GLY A 77 -0.45 11.56 7.77
CA GLY A 77 0.65 12.54 7.72
C GLY A 77 2.00 11.94 7.32
N LEU A 78 2.98 12.79 7.05
CA LEU A 78 4.37 12.37 6.88
C LEU A 78 4.88 11.74 8.17
N ASP A 79 5.52 10.58 8.07
CA ASP A 79 6.06 9.87 9.22
C ASP A 79 7.39 9.20 8.87
N LEU A 80 8.46 9.61 9.54
CA LEU A 80 9.81 9.05 9.31
C LEU A 80 9.88 7.55 9.63
N ARG A 81 8.96 7.05 10.45
CA ARG A 81 8.84 5.61 10.70
C ARG A 81 8.51 4.83 9.44
N CYS A 82 7.81 5.44 8.48
CA CYS A 82 7.53 4.79 7.21
C CYS A 82 8.80 4.50 6.37
N LEU A 83 9.85 5.30 6.56
CA LEU A 83 11.15 5.13 5.91
C LEU A 83 12.11 4.24 6.72
N THR A 84 12.03 4.30 8.05
CA THR A 84 13.04 3.73 8.96
C THR A 84 12.65 2.39 9.57
N TRP A 85 11.35 2.10 9.68
CA TRP A 85 10.88 0.83 10.26
C TRP A 85 10.95 -0.31 9.26
N SER A 86 11.06 -1.52 9.80
CA SER A 86 11.16 -2.74 9.01
C SER A 86 9.78 -3.23 8.57
N SER A 87 9.74 -4.09 7.57
CA SER A 87 8.50 -4.64 7.00
C SER A 87 8.74 -6.07 6.52
N LYS A 88 7.80 -6.97 6.78
CA LYS A 88 7.85 -8.36 6.32
C LYS A 88 6.58 -8.68 5.54
N GLN A 89 6.67 -8.59 4.22
CA GLN A 89 5.61 -9.03 3.32
C GLN A 89 5.58 -10.56 3.29
N LEU A 90 4.40 -11.14 3.39
CA LEU A 90 4.18 -12.58 3.26
C LEU A 90 3.72 -12.94 1.85
N TYR A 91 2.70 -12.25 1.36
CA TYR A 91 2.05 -12.57 0.09
C TYR A 91 1.38 -11.33 -0.51
N ASN A 92 1.11 -11.36 -1.81
CA ASN A 92 0.24 -10.40 -2.47
C ASN A 92 -0.49 -11.11 -3.62
N GLY A 93 -1.65 -10.59 -4.00
CA GLY A 93 -2.39 -11.13 -5.12
C GLY A 93 -3.77 -10.53 -5.26
N TRP A 94 -4.55 -11.13 -6.16
CA TRP A 94 -5.92 -10.74 -6.41
C TRP A 94 -6.87 -11.67 -5.67
N SER A 95 -7.94 -11.11 -5.12
CA SER A 95 -8.98 -11.94 -4.53
C SER A 95 -9.67 -12.80 -5.61
N ASP A 96 -9.83 -14.09 -5.29
CA ASP A 96 -10.54 -15.09 -6.10
C ASP A 96 -12.05 -15.06 -5.88
N VAL A 97 -12.53 -14.23 -4.94
CA VAL A 97 -13.96 -14.06 -4.68
C VAL A 97 -14.60 -13.37 -5.87
N SER A 98 -15.60 -13.99 -6.48
CA SER A 98 -16.25 -13.50 -7.71
C SER A 98 -16.94 -12.13 -7.58
N LYS A 99 -17.19 -11.67 -6.34
CA LYS A 99 -17.79 -10.37 -6.03
C LYS A 99 -16.79 -9.34 -5.52
N ASP A 100 -15.55 -9.76 -5.26
CA ASP A 100 -14.50 -8.91 -4.71
C ASP A 100 -13.20 -9.22 -5.44
N HIS A 101 -12.90 -8.40 -6.44
CA HIS A 101 -11.72 -8.51 -7.29
C HIS A 101 -10.61 -7.57 -6.87
N ASP A 102 -10.58 -7.18 -5.60
CA ASP A 102 -9.57 -6.27 -5.09
C ASP A 102 -8.21 -6.95 -4.95
N PHE A 103 -7.17 -6.12 -5.06
CA PHE A 103 -5.79 -6.54 -4.82
C PHE A 103 -5.52 -6.51 -3.32
N PHE A 104 -4.87 -7.53 -2.79
CA PHE A 104 -4.52 -7.60 -1.38
C PHE A 104 -3.03 -7.85 -1.17
N ILE A 105 -2.53 -7.40 -0.02
CA ILE A 105 -1.16 -7.60 0.42
C ILE A 105 -1.17 -8.07 1.87
N ASP A 106 -0.51 -9.19 2.13
CA ASP A 106 -0.40 -9.79 3.45
C ASP A 106 0.96 -9.48 4.06
N TYR A 107 0.93 -9.03 5.30
CA TYR A 107 2.09 -8.69 6.10
C TYR A 107 2.09 -9.43 7.44
N TYR A 108 3.29 -9.72 7.92
CA TYR A 108 3.51 -10.24 9.27
C TYR A 108 3.94 -9.14 10.22
N LEU A 109 3.35 -9.12 11.41
CA LEU A 109 3.72 -8.26 12.52
C LEU A 109 4.13 -9.13 13.72
N PRO A 110 5.41 -9.10 14.12
CA PRO A 110 5.87 -9.83 15.29
C PRO A 110 5.16 -9.38 16.58
N SER A 111 5.03 -10.32 17.52
CA SER A 111 4.43 -10.05 18.84
C SER A 111 5.17 -8.94 19.60
N GLY A 112 4.41 -8.07 20.28
CA GLY A 112 4.96 -7.00 21.11
C GLY A 112 5.56 -5.80 20.35
N LYS A 113 5.54 -5.80 19.02
CA LYS A 113 6.02 -4.67 18.21
C LYS A 113 4.89 -3.69 17.90
N LYS A 114 5.20 -2.40 17.89
CA LYS A 114 4.29 -1.37 17.35
C LYS A 114 4.34 -1.41 15.84
N ALA A 115 3.19 -1.17 15.19
CA ALA A 115 3.11 -1.11 13.75
C ALA A 115 2.31 0.07 13.24
N ILE A 116 2.64 0.48 12.03
CA ILE A 116 1.96 1.51 11.27
C ILE A 116 1.73 1.02 9.85
N ILE A 117 0.71 1.57 9.20
CA ILE A 117 0.46 1.38 7.78
C ILE A 117 0.88 2.66 7.07
N CYS A 118 1.80 2.50 6.13
CA CYS A 118 2.31 3.56 5.28
C CYS A 118 1.85 3.36 3.85
N THR A 119 1.76 4.45 3.10
CA THR A 119 1.29 4.47 1.73
C THR A 119 2.05 5.51 0.93
N THR A 120 1.98 5.38 -0.39
CA THR A 120 2.48 6.38 -1.33
C THR A 120 1.61 7.64 -1.33
N PRO A 121 2.18 8.81 -1.65
CA PRO A 121 1.42 10.03 -1.91
C PRO A 121 0.22 9.88 -2.83
N ILE A 122 0.34 9.03 -3.86
CA ILE A 122 -0.72 8.85 -4.85
C ILE A 122 -1.88 8.03 -4.29
N LEU A 123 -1.62 6.92 -3.61
CA LEU A 123 -2.69 6.17 -2.98
C LEU A 123 -3.33 6.98 -1.83
N ALA A 124 -2.55 7.73 -1.05
CA ALA A 124 -3.11 8.66 -0.07
C ALA A 124 -4.04 9.71 -0.69
N GLY A 125 -3.62 10.30 -1.83
CA GLY A 125 -4.44 11.25 -2.59
C GLY A 125 -5.72 10.62 -3.11
N ALA A 126 -5.66 9.41 -3.69
CA ALA A 126 -6.83 8.69 -4.17
C ALA A 126 -7.81 8.35 -3.05
N LEU A 127 -7.31 7.94 -1.88
CA LEU A 127 -8.12 7.66 -0.68
C LEU A 127 -8.69 8.94 -0.04
N ALA A 128 -8.04 10.10 -0.24
CA ALA A 128 -8.55 11.38 0.23
C ALA A 128 -9.62 11.96 -0.71
N ALA A 129 -9.45 11.77 -2.02
CA ALA A 129 -10.37 12.28 -3.04
C ALA A 129 -11.72 11.53 -3.05
N ASN A 130 -11.73 10.24 -2.69
CA ASN A 130 -12.96 9.47 -2.60
C ASN A 130 -13.20 8.97 -1.17
N SER A 131 -13.99 9.74 -0.41
CA SER A 131 -14.33 9.43 0.98
C SER A 131 -15.12 8.12 1.15
N GLN A 132 -15.70 7.58 0.08
CA GLN A 132 -16.38 6.29 0.08
C GLN A 132 -15.41 5.12 -0.12
N LYS A 133 -14.22 5.34 -0.73
CA LYS A 133 -13.15 4.33 -0.78
C LYS A 133 -12.46 4.27 0.58
N ARG A 134 -13.06 3.50 1.49
CA ARG A 134 -12.48 3.22 2.80
C ARG A 134 -11.22 2.37 2.60
N PHE A 135 -10.13 2.77 3.25
CA PHE A 135 -8.96 1.91 3.37
C PHE A 135 -9.33 0.72 4.26
N LEU A 136 -9.45 -0.46 3.65
CA LEU A 136 -9.79 -1.69 4.32
C LEU A 136 -8.50 -2.44 4.65
N TYR A 137 -8.34 -2.78 5.93
CA TYR A 137 -7.38 -3.79 6.30
C TYR A 137 -7.99 -4.72 7.32
N GLU A 138 -7.62 -5.98 7.19
CA GLU A 138 -8.02 -7.06 8.08
C GLU A 138 -6.81 -7.42 8.93
N VAL A 139 -7.05 -7.67 10.21
CA VAL A 139 -6.04 -8.23 11.10
C VAL A 139 -6.52 -9.57 11.59
N SER A 140 -5.64 -10.54 11.56
CA SER A 140 -5.92 -11.90 11.97
C SER A 140 -4.80 -12.49 12.82
N THR A 141 -5.17 -13.49 13.61
CA THR A 141 -4.25 -14.23 14.47
C THR A 141 -4.41 -15.71 14.23
N THR A 142 -3.33 -16.46 14.47
CA THR A 142 -3.34 -17.93 14.45
C THR A 142 -3.03 -18.44 15.84
N ASP A 143 -3.58 -19.60 16.21
CA ASP A 143 -3.31 -20.20 17.52
C ASP A 143 -1.86 -20.71 17.68
N LEU A 144 -1.08 -20.75 16.59
CA LEU A 144 0.29 -21.25 16.55
C LEU A 144 1.36 -20.14 16.64
N ASP A 145 0.95 -18.87 16.60
CA ASP A 145 1.85 -17.72 16.60
C ASP A 145 1.18 -16.50 17.22
N ASP A 146 1.86 -15.89 18.20
CA ASP A 146 1.40 -14.65 18.85
C ASP A 146 1.51 -13.42 17.93
N GLY A 147 2.12 -13.56 16.76
CA GLY A 147 2.15 -12.55 15.71
C GLY A 147 0.77 -12.18 15.16
N LEU A 148 0.68 -10.99 14.58
CA LEU A 148 -0.50 -10.53 13.84
C LEU A 148 -0.26 -10.66 12.34
N TYR A 149 -1.26 -11.17 11.63
CA TYR A 149 -1.29 -11.23 10.18
C TYR A 149 -2.20 -10.12 9.67
N VAL A 150 -1.61 -9.16 8.96
CA VAL A 150 -2.32 -7.97 8.50
C VAL A 150 -2.49 -8.05 6.98
N ARG A 151 -3.74 -8.14 6.53
CA ARG A 151 -4.11 -8.07 5.12
C ARG A 151 -4.58 -6.66 4.78
N ILE A 152 -3.90 -5.99 3.87
CA ILE A 152 -4.35 -4.71 3.32
C ILE A 152 -5.10 -5.01 2.02
N VAL A 153 -6.33 -4.53 1.90
CA VAL A 153 -7.13 -4.64 0.67
C VAL A 153 -7.17 -3.29 -0.03
N ILE A 154 -6.72 -3.27 -1.27
CA ILE A 154 -6.61 -2.08 -2.11
C ILE A 154 -7.73 -2.15 -3.16
N GLY A 155 -8.75 -1.29 -2.98
CA GLY A 155 -9.94 -1.16 -3.85
C GLY A 155 -9.65 -0.58 -5.24
N LEU A 156 -8.91 -1.35 -6.05
CA LEU A 156 -8.46 -1.01 -7.41
C LEU A 156 -8.84 -2.11 -8.41
N SER A 157 -10.04 -2.70 -8.27
CA SER A 157 -10.61 -3.69 -9.18
C SER A 157 -10.59 -3.27 -10.67
N GLU A 158 -10.70 -1.98 -10.98
CA GLU A 158 -10.61 -1.45 -12.35
C GLU A 158 -9.25 -1.69 -13.03
N VAL A 159 -8.16 -1.75 -12.24
CA VAL A 159 -6.80 -1.99 -12.76
C VAL A 159 -6.66 -3.43 -13.25
N ARG A 160 -7.32 -4.38 -12.60
CA ARG A 160 -7.31 -5.81 -12.94
C ARG A 160 -7.77 -6.06 -14.36
N GLU A 161 -8.95 -5.57 -14.71
CA GLU A 161 -9.55 -5.78 -16.02
C GLU A 161 -8.75 -5.09 -17.12
N THR A 162 -8.28 -3.88 -16.84
CA THR A 162 -7.39 -3.14 -17.75
C THR A 162 -6.09 -3.92 -18.00
N CYS A 163 -5.46 -4.46 -16.95
CA CYS A 163 -4.26 -5.30 -17.04
C CYS A 163 -4.50 -6.53 -17.92
N LYS A 164 -5.61 -7.23 -17.65
CA LYS A 164 -5.98 -8.45 -18.38
C LYS A 164 -6.23 -8.17 -19.86
N LEU A 165 -6.93 -7.07 -20.18
CA LEU A 165 -7.20 -6.66 -21.56
C LEU A 165 -5.92 -6.31 -22.33
N MET A 166 -4.98 -5.59 -21.70
CA MET A 166 -3.76 -5.15 -22.38
C MET A 166 -2.67 -6.23 -22.48
N THR A 167 -2.55 -7.09 -21.46
CA THR A 167 -1.39 -8.00 -21.32
C THR A 167 -1.76 -9.48 -21.29
N GLY A 168 -3.06 -9.81 -21.24
CA GLY A 168 -3.54 -11.19 -21.03
C GLY A 168 -3.38 -11.69 -19.59
N SER A 169 -2.79 -10.91 -18.69
CA SER A 169 -2.57 -11.25 -17.29
C SER A 169 -3.14 -10.20 -16.35
N VAL A 170 -3.73 -10.64 -15.24
CA VAL A 170 -4.16 -9.75 -14.14
C VAL A 170 -2.98 -9.24 -13.32
N ASP A 171 -1.83 -9.91 -13.41
CA ASP A 171 -0.67 -9.63 -12.56
C ASP A 171 0.20 -8.47 -13.05
N CYS A 172 -0.20 -7.83 -14.15
CA CYS A 172 0.62 -6.86 -14.87
C CYS A 172 1.06 -5.66 -14.01
N MET A 173 0.29 -5.35 -12.96
CA MET A 173 0.54 -4.25 -12.03
C MET A 173 0.85 -4.65 -10.59
N ASN A 174 1.01 -5.94 -10.28
CA ASN A 174 1.23 -6.40 -8.91
C ASN A 174 2.46 -5.74 -8.26
N SER A 175 3.54 -5.55 -9.03
CA SER A 175 4.78 -4.92 -8.55
C SER A 175 4.63 -3.43 -8.20
N LEU A 176 3.71 -2.73 -8.86
CA LEU A 176 3.38 -1.34 -8.57
C LEU A 176 2.41 -1.26 -7.39
N LEU A 177 1.39 -2.13 -7.39
CA LEU A 177 0.34 -2.19 -6.37
C LEU A 177 0.89 -2.61 -5.01
N MET A 178 1.82 -3.58 -4.96
CA MET A 178 2.46 -4.02 -3.72
C MET A 178 3.24 -2.90 -3.02
N ARG A 179 3.67 -1.87 -3.76
CA ARG A 179 4.38 -0.71 -3.23
C ARG A 179 3.45 0.42 -2.79
N GLN A 180 2.14 0.30 -3.00
CA GLN A 180 1.23 1.39 -2.66
C GLN A 180 0.89 1.41 -1.17
N ALA A 181 0.97 0.27 -0.48
CA ALA A 181 0.67 0.17 0.94
C ALA A 181 1.57 -0.86 1.62
N ILE A 182 2.16 -0.45 2.76
CA ILE A 182 3.12 -1.26 3.50
C ILE A 182 2.87 -1.22 4.99
N VAL A 183 2.89 -2.40 5.63
CA VAL A 183 2.91 -2.50 7.09
C VAL A 183 4.35 -2.41 7.56
N LYS A 184 4.61 -1.43 8.40
CA LYS A 184 5.92 -1.15 8.99
C LYS A 184 5.85 -1.41 10.49
N TYR A 185 6.84 -2.07 11.05
CA TYR A 185 6.92 -2.36 12.48
C TYR A 185 8.27 -1.98 13.09
N GLU A 186 8.19 -1.65 14.37
CA GLU A 186 9.34 -1.24 15.18
C GLU A 186 10.45 -2.32 15.12
N PRO A 187 11.70 -1.93 14.80
CA PRO A 187 12.83 -2.87 14.74
C PRO A 187 13.04 -3.59 16.07
#